data_AF-K9U8X2-F1
#
_entry.id   AF-K9U8X2-F1
#
_cell.length_a   1.000
_cell.length_b   1.000
_cell.length_c   1.000
_cell.angle_alpha   90.00
_cell.angle_beta   90.00
_cell.angle_gamma   90.00
#
_symmetry.space_group_name_H-M   'P 1'
#
loop_
_entity.id
_entity.type
_entity.pdbx_description
1 polymer ?
#
loop_
_entity_poly.entity_id
_entity_poly.type
_entity_poly.pdbx_seq_one_letter_code
_entity_poly.pdbx_strand_id
1 'polypeptide(L)' 'MEPTEAQYLILNALETLELLQRRVYDPEQGFWIIETPNSVLPIAFLLPNGEIVPITWFLES' A
#
# COMPACT_ATOMS: atom_id res chain seq x y z
N MET A 1 10.94 5.55 -9.20
CA MET A 1 11.41 4.19 -8.87
C MET A 1 10.45 3.21 -9.51
N GLU A 2 10.87 1.97 -9.76
CA GLU A 2 9.96 0.91 -10.22
C GLU A 2 9.36 0.17 -9.00
N PRO A 3 8.11 -0.31 -9.07
CA PRO A 3 7.54 -1.15 -8.01
C PRO A 3 8.32 -2.46 -7.83
N THR A 4 8.46 -2.91 -6.59
CA THR A 4 9.18 -4.14 -6.26
C THR A 4 8.30 -5.39 -6.41
N GLU A 5 8.93 -6.55 -6.57
CA GLU A 5 8.21 -7.84 -6.57
C GLU A 5 7.42 -8.05 -5.26
N ALA A 6 8.00 -7.67 -4.12
CA ALA A 6 7.33 -7.75 -2.82
C ALA A 6 6.01 -6.96 -2.80
N GLN A 7 6.03 -5.75 -3.38
CA GLN A 7 4.82 -4.93 -3.51
C GLN A 7 3.79 -5.61 -4.41
N TYR A 8 4.19 -6.16 -5.56
CA TYR A 8 3.26 -6.86 -6.46
C TYR A 8 2.63 -8.10 -5.83
N LEU A 9 3.39 -8.90 -5.08
CA LEU A 9 2.84 -10.08 -4.38
C LEU A 9 1.75 -9.68 -3.40
N ILE A 10 1.96 -8.60 -2.65
CA ILE A 10 0.97 -8.09 -1.70
C ILE A 10 -0.24 -7.51 -2.42
N LEU A 11 -0.05 -6.69 -3.46
CA LEU A 11 -1.16 -6.16 -4.24
C LEU A 11 -2.01 -7.27 -4.86
N ASN A 12 -1.37 -8.30 -5.41
CA ASN A 12 -2.06 -9.47 -5.96
C ASN A 12 -2.84 -10.23 -4.89
N ALA A 13 -2.27 -10.41 -3.69
CA ALA A 13 -2.95 -11.05 -2.58
C ALA A 13 -4.17 -10.24 -2.11
N LEU A 14 -4.02 -8.91 -1.94
CA LEU A 14 -5.12 -8.03 -1.54
C LEU A 14 -6.23 -7.97 -2.59
N GLU A 15 -5.87 -7.94 -3.87
CA GLU A 15 -6.83 -7.98 -4.99
C GLU A 15 -7.58 -9.32 -5.04
N THR A 16 -6.86 -10.45 -4.92
CA THR A 16 -7.45 -11.80 -4.90
C THR A 16 -8.42 -12.01 -3.73
N LEU A 17 -8.14 -11.39 -2.59
CA LEU A 17 -8.98 -11.47 -1.39
C LEU A 17 -10.08 -10.40 -1.33
N GLU A 18 -10.23 -9.57 -2.38
CA GLU A 18 -11.18 -8.45 -2.42
C GLU A 18 -10.97 -7.43 -1.27
N LEU A 19 -9.72 -7.31 -0.81
CA LEU A 19 -9.29 -6.37 0.24
C LEU A 19 -8.67 -5.08 -0.33
N LEU A 20 -8.56 -4.97 -1.66
CA LEU A 20 -8.02 -3.79 -2.33
C LEU A 20 -9.11 -3.04 -3.09
N GLN A 21 -9.49 -1.86 -2.61
CA GLN A 21 -10.48 -1.00 -3.28
C GLN A 21 -9.84 -0.09 -4.31
N ARG A 22 -8.67 0.48 -3.98
CA ARG A 22 -7.91 1.38 -4.84
C ARG A 22 -6.41 1.27 -4.57
N ARG A 23 -5.59 1.56 -5.58
CA ARG A 23 -4.14 1.72 -5.47
C ARG A 23 -3.65 2.88 -6.33
N VAL A 24 -2.66 3.63 -5.83
CA VAL A 24 -1.95 4.68 -6.56
C VAL A 24 -0.46 4.54 -6.26
N TYR A 25 0.39 4.52 -7.28
CA TYR A 25 1.84 4.45 -7.09
C TYR A 25 2.45 5.85 -7.04
N ASP A 26 3.33 6.08 -6.07
CA ASP A 26 4.19 7.26 -6.02
C ASP A 26 5.58 6.87 -6.55
N PRO A 27 5.96 7.27 -7.78
CA PRO A 27 7.26 6.95 -8.33
C PRO A 27 8.40 7.79 -7.74
N GLU A 28 8.11 8.91 -7.07
CA GLU A 28 9.13 9.73 -6.41
C GLU A 28 9.58 9.09 -5.10
N GLN A 29 8.63 8.53 -4.34
CA GLN A 29 8.90 7.91 -3.03
C GLN A 29 8.97 6.39 -3.06
N GLY A 30 8.51 5.75 -4.14
CA GLY A 30 8.63 4.31 -4.37
C GLY A 30 7.61 3.45 -3.61
N PHE A 31 6.56 4.03 -3.02
CA PHE A 31 5.49 3.29 -2.34
C PHE A 31 4.17 3.33 -3.10
N TRP A 32 3.24 2.46 -2.71
CA TRP A 32 1.85 2.55 -3.11
C TRP A 32 1.00 3.14 -1.99
N ILE A 33 0.04 3.97 -2.36
CA ILE A 33 -1.09 4.35 -1.52
C ILE A 33 -2.22 3.37 -1.86
N ILE A 34 -2.72 2.64 -0.86
CA ILE A 34 -3.79 1.66 -1.03
C ILE A 34 -5.00 2.03 -0.18
N GLU A 35 -6.19 1.80 -0.71
CA GLU A 35 -7.46 1.87 0.01
C GLU A 35 -7.98 0.45 0.25
N THR A 36 -8.40 0.16 1.48
CA THR A 36 -8.90 -1.16 1.90
C THR A 36 -10.28 -1.04 2.53
N PRO A 37 -11.10 -2.10 2.55
CA PRO A 37 -12.40 -2.08 3.23
C PRO A 37 -12.28 -2.09 4.77
N ASN A 38 -11.07 -2.15 5.33
CA ASN A 38 -10.84 -2.21 6.77
C ASN A 38 -11.11 -0.84 7.43
N SER A 39 -11.94 -0.80 8.47
CA SER A 39 -12.27 0.46 9.17
C SER A 39 -11.13 1.01 10.03
N VAL A 40 -10.16 0.18 10.43
CA VAL A 40 -8.97 0.56 11.21
C VAL A 40 -7.84 1.00 10.29
N LEU A 41 -7.72 0.39 9.10
CA LEU A 41 -6.70 0.71 8.11
C LEU A 41 -7.31 1.03 6.73
N PRO A 42 -8.17 2.06 6.64
CA PRO A 42 -8.88 2.36 5.39
C PRO A 42 -7.93 2.88 4.30
N ILE A 43 -6.85 3.56 4.69
CA ILE A 43 -5.81 4.09 3.80
C ILE A 43 -4.45 3.73 4.39
N ALA A 44 -3.58 3.13 3.59
CA ALA A 44 -2.23 2.73 3.99
C ALA A 44 -1.20 2.95 2.90
N PHE A 45 0.07 2.98 3.30
CA PHE A 45 1.21 2.90 2.40
C PHE A 45 1.72 1.47 2.33
N LEU A 46 2.04 0.99 1.13
CA LEU A 46 2.76 -0.25 0.89
C LEU A 46 4.19 0.10 0.43
N LEU A 47 5.12 -0.07 1.36
CA LEU A 47 6.54 0.29 1.20
C LEU A 47 7.28 -0.68 0.27
N PRO A 48 8.47 -0.32 -0.26
CA PRO A 48 9.25 -1.19 -1.16
C PRO A 48 9.60 -2.57 -0.59
N ASN A 49 9.74 -2.67 0.73
CA ASN A 49 10.03 -3.92 1.45
C ASN A 49 8.79 -4.81 1.65
N GLY A 50 7.60 -4.34 1.28
CA GLY A 50 6.33 -5.05 1.48
C GLY A 50 5.63 -4.76 2.82
N GLU A 51 6.14 -3.84 3.63
CA GLU A 51 5.39 -3.42 4.83
C GLU A 51 4.18 -2.56 4.45
N ILE A 52 3.06 -2.83 5.10
CA ILE A 52 1.86 -2.00 5.03
C ILE A 52 1.80 -1.16 6.30
N VAL A 53 1.86 0.16 6.15
CA VAL A 53 1.88 1.10 7.28
C VAL A 53 0.73 2.12 7.18
N PRO A 54 0.18 2.60 8.32
CA PRO A 54 -0.84 3.63 8.30
C PRO A 54 -0.32 4.94 7.70
N ILE A 55 -1.20 5.70 7.04
CA ILE A 55 -0.84 7.02 6.50
C ILE A 55 -0.40 8.02 7.58
N THR A 56 -0.86 7.84 8.82
CA THR A 56 -0.51 8.72 9.96
C THR A 56 0.98 8.70 10.29
N TRP A 57 1.71 7.64 9.96
CA TRP A 57 3.16 7.57 10.22
C TRP A 57 3.97 8.62 9.45
N PHE A 58 3.47 9.12 8.32
CA PHE A 58 4.10 10.21 7.57
C PHE A 58 3.64 11.61 8.00
N LEU A 59 2.56 11.70 8.78
CA LEU A 59 2.07 12.98 9.33
C LEU A 59 2.77 13.36 10.65
N GLU A 60 3.37 12.37 11.32
CA GLU A 60 4.07 12.55 12.60
C GLU A 60 5.60 12.66 12.46
N SER A 61 6.13 12.56 11.23
CA SER A 61 7.58 12.62 10.91
C SER A 61 8.05 13.98 10.45
#